data_AF-A0A1E7WVU9-F1
#
_entry.id   AF-A0A1E7WVU9-F1
#
_cell.length_a   1.000
_cell.length_b   1.000
_cell.length_c   1.000
_cell.angle_alpha   90.00
_cell.angle_beta   90.00
_cell.angle_gamma   90.00
#
_symmetry.space_group_name_H-M   'P 1'
#
loop_
_entity.id
_entity.type
_entity.pdbx_description
1 polymer ?
#
loop_
_entity_poly.entity_id
_entity_poly.type
_entity_poly.pdbx_seq_one_letter_code
_entity_poly.pdbx_strand_id
1 'polypeptide(L)'
;MTTIPFDTLKMMERLESAGFTSAQAKVQAEVLAEVIGKECANVAERYSSKQDVAQELSGVKASIESLGTTLNLKIDRSAAEVKSELIRWVVSVGVLQMALIAALILKLTR
;
A
#
# COMPACT_ATOMS: atom_id res chain seq x y z
N MET A 1 -4.07 -13.33 22.24
CA MET A 1 -4.42 -14.65 21.70
C MET A 1 -5.63 -15.14 22.47
N THR A 2 -6.82 -15.02 21.90
CA THR A 2 -8.07 -15.36 22.59
C THR A 2 -8.27 -16.87 22.47
N THR A 3 -7.88 -17.61 23.51
CA THR A 3 -8.12 -19.06 23.57
C THR A 3 -9.60 -19.27 23.85
N ILE A 4 -10.30 -19.99 22.98
CA ILE A 4 -11.68 -20.41 23.25
C ILE A 4 -11.61 -21.57 24.26
N PRO A 5 -12.14 -21.43 25.49
CA PRO A 5 -12.03 -22.48 26.49
C PRO A 5 -12.94 -23.65 26.11
N PHE A 6 -12.34 -24.83 25.86
CA PHE A 6 -13.07 -26.08 25.64
C PHE A 6 -13.07 -26.91 26.93
N ASP A 7 -14.25 -27.06 27.53
CA ASP A 7 -14.42 -27.81 28.79
C ASP A 7 -14.51 -29.32 28.51
N THR A 8 -13.34 -29.95 28.52
CA THR A 8 -13.16 -31.37 28.23
C THR A 8 -13.89 -32.23 29.27
N LEU A 9 -13.91 -31.83 30.54
CA LEU A 9 -14.53 -32.59 31.63
C LEU A 9 -16.06 -32.62 31.47
N LYS A 10 -16.67 -31.46 31.21
CA LYS A 10 -18.11 -31.37 30.94
C LYS A 10 -18.53 -32.15 29.69
N MET A 11 -17.65 -32.24 28.69
CA MET A 11 -17.89 -33.06 27.50
C MET A 11 -17.82 -34.56 27.84
N MET A 12 -16.85 -34.97 28.65
CA MET A 12 -16.73 -36.36 29.10
C MET A 12 -17.97 -36.80 29.90
N GLU A 13 -18.40 -36.00 30.88
CA GLU A 13 -19.59 -36.29 31.70
C GLU A 13 -20.85 -36.49 30.84
N ARG A 14 -20.98 -35.70 29.75
CA ARG A 14 -22.08 -35.84 28.79
C ARG A 14 -22.00 -37.12 27.99
N LEU A 15 -20.80 -37.50 27.54
CA LEU A 15 -20.60 -38.74 26.79
C LEU A 15 -20.83 -39.97 27.66
N GLU A 16 -20.37 -39.95 28.92
CA GLU A 16 -20.63 -41.02 29.89
C GLU A 16 -22.13 -41.15 30.20
N SER A 17 -22.82 -40.02 30.38
CA SER A 17 -24.29 -40.01 30.55
C SER A 17 -25.05 -40.55 29.34
N ALA A 18 -24.43 -40.51 28.15
CA ALA A 18 -24.97 -41.07 26.91
C ALA A 18 -24.61 -42.56 26.71
N GLY A 19 -23.97 -43.20 27.69
CA GLY A 19 -23.65 -44.64 27.68
C GLY A 19 -22.25 -44.99 27.18
N PHE A 20 -21.38 -44.01 26.92
CA PHE A 20 -19.97 -44.27 26.63
C PHE A 20 -19.22 -44.66 27.91
N THR A 21 -18.22 -45.54 27.79
CA THR A 21 -17.31 -45.78 28.92
C THR A 21 -16.45 -44.56 29.17
N SER A 22 -16.01 -44.37 30.42
CA SER A 22 -15.18 -43.21 30.79
C SER A 22 -13.90 -43.09 29.94
N ALA A 23 -13.28 -44.21 29.60
CA ALA A 23 -12.12 -44.23 28.71
C ALA A 23 -12.43 -43.69 27.31
N GLN A 24 -13.58 -44.05 26.73
CA GLN A 24 -13.98 -43.58 25.40
C GLN A 24 -14.41 -42.12 25.42
N ALA A 25 -15.10 -41.69 26.48
CA ALA A 25 -15.50 -40.30 26.68
C ALA A 25 -14.27 -39.40 26.77
N LYS A 26 -13.25 -39.82 27.52
CA LYS A 26 -11.97 -39.13 27.67
C LYS A 26 -11.26 -38.93 26.33
N VAL A 27 -11.04 -40.02 25.61
CA VAL A 27 -10.30 -39.98 24.34
C VAL A 27 -11.01 -39.08 23.33
N GLN A 28 -12.34 -39.15 23.24
CA GLN A 28 -13.09 -38.29 22.30
C GLN A 28 -13.04 -36.81 22.69
N ALA A 29 -13.17 -36.50 23.98
CA ALA A 29 -13.10 -35.12 24.44
C ALA A 29 -11.70 -34.53 24.22
N GLU A 30 -10.64 -35.33 24.43
CA GLU A 30 -9.25 -34.94 24.18
C GLU A 30 -8.98 -34.69 22.68
N VAL A 31 -9.41 -35.59 21.79
CA VAL A 31 -9.24 -35.43 20.34
C VAL A 31 -9.97 -34.18 19.83
N LEU A 32 -11.19 -33.94 20.31
CA LEU A 32 -11.96 -32.78 19.89
C LEU A 32 -11.33 -31.47 20.42
N ALA A 33 -10.83 -31.47 21.65
CA ALA A 33 -10.08 -30.35 22.20
C ALA A 33 -8.84 -30.03 21.33
N GLU A 34 -8.12 -31.07 20.89
CA GLU A 34 -6.96 -30.91 20.02
C GLU A 34 -7.31 -30.32 18.66
N VAL A 35 -8.36 -30.81 18.00
CA VAL A 35 -8.81 -30.30 16.69
C VAL A 35 -9.26 -28.84 16.80
N ILE A 36 -10.05 -28.50 17.81
CA ILE A 36 -10.51 -27.12 18.04
C ILE A 36 -9.33 -26.20 18.34
N GLY A 37 -8.35 -26.67 19.12
CA GLY A 37 -7.13 -25.92 19.39
C GLY A 37 -6.33 -25.62 18.13
N LYS A 38 -6.14 -26.62 17.26
CA LYS A 38 -5.45 -26.47 15.97
C LYS A 38 -6.17 -25.50 15.03
N GLU A 39 -7.50 -25.59 14.92
CA GLU A 39 -8.25 -24.69 14.05
C GLU A 39 -8.27 -23.24 14.58
N CYS A 40 -8.34 -23.04 15.89
CA CYS A 40 -8.22 -21.70 16.47
C CYS A 40 -6.85 -21.05 16.16
N ALA A 41 -5.77 -21.84 16.19
CA ALA A 41 -4.44 -21.36 15.82
C ALA A 41 -4.36 -20.97 14.34
N ASN A 42 -4.89 -21.81 13.44
CA ASN A 42 -4.96 -21.54 12.00
C ASN A 42 -5.81 -20.29 11.68
N VAL A 43 -6.95 -20.13 12.35
CA VAL A 43 -7.79 -18.94 12.21
C VAL A 43 -7.04 -17.68 12.67
N ALA A 44 -6.35 -17.74 13.82
CA ALA A 44 -5.54 -16.61 14.30
C ALA A 44 -4.46 -16.21 13.27
N GLU A 45 -3.77 -17.18 12.69
CA GLU A 45 -2.77 -16.95 11.64
C GLU A 45 -3.38 -16.30 10.38
N ARG A 46 -4.54 -16.79 9.93
CA ARG A 46 -5.26 -16.20 8.78
C ARG A 46 -5.69 -14.75 9.02
N TYR A 47 -6.10 -14.41 10.25
CA TYR A 47 -6.45 -13.03 10.59
C TYR A 47 -5.22 -12.12 10.72
N SER A 48 -4.08 -12.65 11.20
CA SER A 48 -2.79 -11.94 11.15
C SER A 48 -2.40 -11.63 9.71
N SER A 49 -2.54 -12.58 8.78
CA SER A 49 -2.26 -12.34 7.35
C SER A 49 -3.13 -11.22 6.76
N LYS A 50 -4.40 -11.07 7.18
CA LYS A 50 -5.24 -9.94 6.74
C LYS A 50 -4.74 -8.59 7.25
N GLN A 51 -4.21 -8.55 8.48
CA GLN A 51 -3.60 -7.35 9.02
C GLN A 51 -2.33 -6.99 8.25
N ASP A 52 -1.51 -7.99 7.89
CA ASP A 52 -0.30 -7.80 7.09
C ASP A 52 -0.65 -7.25 5.70
N VAL A 53 -1.68 -7.79 5.04
CA VAL A 53 -2.17 -7.28 3.75
C VAL A 53 -2.67 -5.83 3.87
N ALA A 54 -3.34 -5.47 4.97
CA ALA A 54 -3.77 -4.09 5.19
C ALA A 54 -2.56 -3.14 5.38
N GLN A 55 -1.51 -3.62 6.06
CA GLN A 55 -0.26 -2.88 6.22
C GLN A 55 0.46 -2.70 4.89
N GLU A 56 0.59 -3.75 4.07
CA GLU A 56 1.18 -3.66 2.74
C GLU A 56 0.40 -2.70 1.83
N LEU A 57 -0.94 -2.75 1.85
CA LEU A 57 -1.78 -1.83 1.10
C LEU A 57 -1.55 -0.36 1.52
N SER A 58 -1.39 -0.11 2.83
CA SER A 58 -1.06 1.22 3.33
C SER A 58 0.32 1.71 2.85
N GLY A 59 1.31 0.83 2.80
CA GLY A 59 2.65 1.12 2.28
C GLY A 59 2.65 1.40 0.78
N VAL A 60 1.88 0.63 0.01
CA VAL A 60 1.69 0.85 -1.43
C VAL A 60 1.01 2.20 -1.68
N LYS A 61 -0.03 2.54 -0.91
CA LYS A 61 -0.70 3.84 -1.02
C LYS A 61 0.24 5.00 -0.75
N ALA A 62 1.04 4.92 0.32
CA ALA A 62 2.05 5.94 0.63
C ALA A 62 3.10 6.09 -0.48
N SER A 63 3.53 4.97 -1.06
CA SER A 63 4.48 4.96 -2.18
C SER A 63 3.89 5.61 -3.44
N ILE A 64 2.62 5.37 -3.75
CA ILE A 64 1.91 6.01 -4.85
C ILE A 64 1.82 7.53 -4.64
N GLU A 65 1.50 7.97 -3.42
CA GLU A 65 1.42 9.40 -3.10
C GLU A 65 2.79 10.08 -3.20
N SER A 66 3.85 9.46 -2.69
CA SER A 66 5.22 9.94 -2.84
C SER A 66 5.67 9.98 -4.30
N LEU A 67 5.24 9.02 -5.13
CA LEU A 67 5.55 9.01 -6.55
C LEU A 67 4.79 10.11 -7.29
N GLY A 68 3.52 10.35 -6.94
CA GLY A 68 2.70 11.42 -7.50
C GLY A 68 3.27 12.80 -7.21
N THR A 69 3.69 13.06 -5.97
CA THR A 69 4.36 14.33 -5.59
C THR A 69 5.69 14.51 -6.32
N THR A 70 6.52 13.46 -6.40
CA THR A 70 7.81 13.49 -7.12
C THR A 70 7.60 13.78 -8.62
N LEU A 71 6.60 13.15 -9.23
CA LEU A 71 6.29 13.35 -10.63
C LEU A 71 5.78 14.77 -10.91
N ASN A 72 4.92 15.30 -10.03
CA ASN A 72 4.43 16.67 -10.17
C ASN A 72 5.57 17.69 -10.09
N LEU A 73 6.47 17.54 -9.10
CA LEU A 73 7.67 18.38 -8.99
C LEU A 73 8.56 18.30 -10.25
N LYS A 74 8.72 17.10 -10.82
CA LYS A 74 9.51 16.91 -12.05
C LYS A 74 8.86 17.56 -13.27
N ILE A 75 7.53 17.51 -13.37
CA ILE A 75 6.76 18.17 -14.42
C ILE A 75 6.89 19.69 -14.28
N ASP A 76 6.69 20.24 -13.08
CA ASP A 76 6.80 21.69 -12.82
C ASP A 76 8.20 22.20 -13.14
N ARG A 77 9.23 21.46 -12.72
CA ARG A 77 10.63 21.77 -13.03
C ARG A 77 10.90 21.76 -14.53
N SER A 78 10.52 20.68 -15.22
CA SER A 78 10.70 20.58 -16.68
C SER A 78 9.95 21.69 -17.41
N ALA A 79 8.75 22.05 -16.95
CA ALA A 79 7.96 23.12 -17.52
C ALA A 79 8.62 24.50 -17.31
N ALA A 80 9.20 24.75 -16.14
CA ALA A 80 9.92 25.98 -15.85
C ALA A 80 11.22 26.09 -16.68
N GLU A 81 11.96 24.98 -16.81
CA GLU A 81 13.17 24.91 -17.65
C GLU A 81 12.84 25.22 -19.11
N VAL A 82 11.84 24.56 -19.69
CA VAL A 82 11.39 24.83 -21.08
C VAL A 82 10.91 26.27 -21.26
N LYS A 83 10.15 26.82 -20.33
CA LYS A 83 9.71 28.23 -20.38
C LYS A 83 10.90 29.20 -20.34
N SER A 84 11.87 28.95 -19.47
CA SER A 84 13.08 29.78 -19.35
C SER A 84 13.90 29.75 -20.62
N GLU A 85 14.12 28.55 -21.19
CA GLU A 85 14.82 28.39 -22.45
C GLU A 85 14.10 29.09 -23.60
N LEU A 86 12.77 28.97 -23.67
CA LEU A 86 11.96 29.65 -24.68
C LEU A 86 12.09 31.16 -24.57
N ILE A 87 12.01 31.73 -23.36
CA ILE A 87 12.21 33.18 -23.15
C ILE A 87 13.59 33.60 -23.61
N ARG A 88 14.64 32.86 -23.25
CA ARG A 88 16.02 33.14 -23.66
C ARG A 88 16.16 33.16 -25.19
N TRP A 89 15.57 32.17 -25.88
CA TRP A 89 15.57 32.11 -27.35
C TRP A 89 14.79 33.28 -27.97
N VAL A 90 13.58 33.55 -27.49
CA VAL A 90 12.72 34.63 -28.02
C VAL A 90 13.37 36.00 -27.83
N VAL A 91 13.94 36.28 -26.66
CA VAL A 91 14.65 37.55 -26.39
C VAL A 91 15.88 37.68 -27.30
N SER A 92 16.66 36.61 -27.47
CA SER A 92 17.85 36.64 -28.33
C SER A 92 17.50 36.92 -29.79
N VAL A 93 16.45 36.29 -30.32
CA VAL A 93 15.97 36.52 -31.68
C VAL A 93 15.38 37.93 -31.84
N GLY A 94 14.60 38.40 -30.87
CA GLY A 94 13.99 39.74 -30.91
C GLY A 94 15.04 40.86 -30.93
N VAL A 95 16.09 40.75 -30.12
CA VAL A 95 17.22 41.71 -30.13
C VAL A 95 17.91 41.74 -31.48
N LEU A 96 18.18 40.57 -32.09
CA LEU A 96 18.79 40.48 -33.41
C LEU A 96 17.90 41.11 -34.50
N GLN A 97 16.59 40.83 -34.47
CA GLN A 97 15.62 41.42 -35.40
C GLN A 97 15.57 42.96 -35.29
N MET A 98 15.54 43.49 -34.06
CA MET A 98 15.54 44.94 -33.83
C MET A 98 16.83 45.60 -34.32
N ALA A 99 17.99 44.97 -34.10
CA ALA A 99 19.27 45.44 -34.61
C ALA A 99 19.31 45.46 -36.15
N LEU A 100 18.79 44.42 -36.81
CA LEU A 100 18.70 44.35 -38.26
C LEU A 100 17.77 45.43 -38.84
N ILE A 101 16.60 45.65 -38.23
CA ILE A 101 15.67 46.71 -38.65
C ILE A 101 16.32 48.09 -38.51
N ALA A 102 16.97 48.36 -37.38
CA ALA A 102 17.68 49.62 -37.15
C ALA A 102 18.80 49.86 -38.18
N ALA A 103 19.57 48.83 -38.51
CA ALA A 103 20.62 48.90 -39.52
C ALA A 103 20.05 49.16 -40.93
N LEU A 104 18.93 48.54 -41.28
CA LEU A 104 18.25 48.76 -42.57
C LEU A 104 17.68 50.18 -42.67
N ILE A 105 17.03 50.69 -41.62
CA ILE A 105 16.52 52.07 -41.59
C ILE A 105 17.68 53.07 -41.76
N LEU A 106 18.80 52.85 -41.06
CA LEU A 106 19.99 53.69 -41.17
C LEU A 106 20.58 53.69 -42.59
N LYS A 107 20.62 52.52 -43.23
CA LYS A 107 21.10 52.35 -44.61
C LYS A 107 20.17 52.95 -45.66
N LEU A 108 18.87 53.05 -45.40
CA LEU A 108 17.91 53.69 -46.31
C LEU A 108 17.83 55.21 -46.14
N THR A 109 18.16 55.71 -44.95
CA THR A 109 18.12 57.15 -44.63
C THR A 109 19.41 57.87 -45.00
N ARG A 110 20.55 57.17 -44.98
CA ARG A 110 21.83 57.66 -45.51
C ARG A 110 22.00 57.25 -46.95
#